data_AF-A0A7N2LJ14-F1
#
_entry.id   AF-A0A7N2LJ14-F1
#
_cell.length_a   1.000
_cell.length_b   1.000
_cell.length_c   1.000
_cell.angle_alpha   90.00
_cell.angle_beta   90.00
_cell.angle_gamma   90.00
#
_symmetry.space_group_name_H-M   'P 1'
#
loop_
_entity.id
_entity.type
_entity.pdbx_description
1 polymer ?
#
loop_
_entity_poly.entity_id
_entity_poly.type
_entity_poly.pdbx_seq_one_letter_code
_entity_poly.pdbx_strand_id
1 'polypeptide(L)' 'MIEEVLGGTEIQRLDLTHLIEFIAEAHPAIWLGKKDAVAIWGQDCMHWCLPGVPDTWVDISSELIRYSLETQNEH' A
#
# COMPACT_ATOMS: atom_id res chain seq x y z
N MET A 1 -17.94 7.60 0.78
CA MET A 1 -17.43 7.68 -0.61
C MET A 1 -16.91 6.34 -1.13
N ILE A 2 -15.78 5.78 -0.66
CA ILE A 2 -15.29 4.47 -1.19
C ILE A 2 -16.21 3.31 -0.76
N GLU A 3 -16.54 3.23 0.53
CA GLU A 3 -17.42 2.17 1.06
C GLU A 3 -18.80 2.12 0.39
N GLU A 4 -19.35 3.29 0.05
CA GLU A 4 -20.65 3.40 -0.63
C GLU A 4 -20.60 2.87 -2.06
N VAL A 5 -19.46 3.03 -2.75
CA VAL A 5 -19.26 2.51 -4.11
C VAL A 5 -19.00 1.01 -4.09
N LEU A 6 -18.35 0.50 -3.05
CA LEU A 6 -18.10 -0.93 -2.89
C LEU A 6 -19.34 -1.70 -2.42
N GLY A 7 -20.34 -1.00 -1.86
CA GLY A 7 -21.60 -1.58 -1.44
C GLY A 7 -22.32 -2.34 -2.57
N GLY A 8 -22.51 -3.65 -2.38
CA GLY A 8 -23.15 -4.53 -3.37
C GLY A 8 -22.20 -5.18 -4.37
N THR A 9 -20.88 -4.95 -4.23
CA THR A 9 -19.86 -5.70 -4.97
C THR A 9 -19.25 -6.81 -4.11
N GLU A 10 -18.60 -7.78 -4.75
CA GLU A 10 -17.79 -8.80 -4.06
C GLU A 10 -16.36 -8.30 -3.75
N ILE A 11 -16.06 -7.03 -4.01
CA ILE A 11 -14.74 -6.45 -3.80
C ILE A 11 -14.53 -6.25 -2.29
N GLN A 12 -13.50 -6.91 -1.76
CA GLN A 12 -13.09 -6.73 -0.37
C GLN A 12 -12.13 -5.55 -0.26
N ARG A 13 -12.43 -4.59 0.63
CA ARG A 13 -11.56 -3.45 0.89
C ARG A 13 -10.40 -3.87 1.80
N LEU A 14 -9.18 -3.59 1.36
CA LEU A 14 -7.99 -3.68 2.19
C LEU A 14 -7.67 -2.30 2.79
N ASP A 15 -7.96 -2.11 4.08
CA ASP A 15 -7.64 -0.86 4.79
C ASP A 15 -6.23 -0.90 5.37
N LEU A 16 -5.32 -0.14 4.76
CA LEU A 16 -3.93 -0.02 5.21
C LEU A 16 -3.63 1.34 5.81
N THR A 17 -4.63 2.21 5.99
CA THR A 17 -4.44 3.61 6.39
C THR A 17 -3.62 3.71 7.67
N HIS A 18 -4.07 3.02 8.72
CA HIS A 18 -3.36 3.00 10.00
C HIS A 18 -2.02 2.29 9.94
N LEU A 19 -1.87 1.25 9.12
CA LEU A 19 -0.57 0.57 8.97
C LEU A 19 0.47 1.52 8.38
N ILE A 20 0.10 2.26 7.34
CA ILE A 20 0.99 3.14 6.58
C ILE A 20 1.40 4.37 7.42
N GLU A 21 0.54 4.85 8.31
CA GLU A 21 0.86 5.95 9.25
C GLU A 21 2.13 5.65 10.08
N PHE A 22 2.40 4.38 10.42
CA PHE A 22 3.58 3.99 11.19
C PHE A 22 4.85 3.82 10.34
N ILE A 23 4.78 3.89 9.01
CA ILE A 23 5.91 3.66 8.10
C ILE A 23 6.27 4.91 7.29
N ALA A 24 5.92 6.09 7.80
CA ALA A 24 6.21 7.38 7.18
C ALA A 24 7.71 7.62 6.87
N GLU A 25 8.62 6.85 7.47
CA GLU A 25 10.07 6.95 7.21
C GLU A 25 10.53 6.19 5.95
N ALA A 26 9.68 5.36 5.31
CA ALA A 26 10.04 4.58 4.12
C ALA A 26 9.93 5.35 2.80
N HIS A 27 9.76 6.68 2.87
CA HIS A 27 9.77 7.54 1.70
C HIS A 27 11.18 7.70 1.11
N PRO A 28 11.30 7.80 -0.23
CA PRO A 28 12.58 7.97 -0.90
C PRO A 28 13.28 9.30 -0.65
N ALA A 29 12.59 10.31 -0.08
CA ALA A 29 13.16 11.61 0.25
C ALA A 29 13.98 12.20 -0.92
N ILE A 30 15.29 12.40 -0.72
CA ILE A 30 16.20 12.98 -1.71
C ILE A 30 16.77 11.97 -2.73
N TRP A 31 16.46 10.69 -2.58
CA TRP A 31 17.16 9.60 -3.28
C TRP A 31 16.57 9.25 -4.66
N LEU A 32 15.52 9.96 -5.11
CA LEU A 32 14.85 9.78 -6.42
C LEU A 32 15.61 10.34 -7.64
N GLY A 33 16.94 10.29 -7.62
CA GLY A 33 17.73 10.34 -8.86
C GLY A 33 18.28 11.71 -9.30
N LYS A 34 17.94 12.82 -8.63
CA LYS A 34 18.67 14.10 -8.80
C LYS A 34 18.67 14.90 -7.50
N LYS A 35 19.86 15.21 -6.97
CA LYS A 35 20.03 16.08 -5.79
C LYS A 35 19.33 17.44 -5.95
N ASP A 36 19.25 17.93 -7.18
CA ASP A 36 18.62 19.21 -7.52
C ASP A 36 17.09 19.12 -7.63
N ALA A 37 16.51 17.91 -7.77
CA ALA A 37 15.07 17.74 -7.87
C ALA A 37 14.35 18.16 -6.57
N VAL A 38 14.99 17.93 -5.43
CA VAL A 38 14.47 18.33 -4.12
C VAL A 38 14.40 19.85 -3.98
N ALA A 39 15.38 20.57 -4.52
CA ALA A 39 15.41 22.03 -4.48
C ALA A 39 14.35 22.66 -5.40
N ILE A 40 13.91 21.94 -6.43
CA ILE A 40 12.94 22.43 -7.42
C ILE A 40 11.51 21.96 -7.08
N TRP A 41 11.35 20.72 -6.61
CA TRP A 41 10.06 20.03 -6.48
C TRP A 41 9.70 19.62 -5.05
N GLY A 42 10.61 19.81 -4.08
CA GLY A 42 10.42 19.38 -2.70
C GLY A 42 10.77 17.90 -2.46
N GLN A 43 10.62 17.46 -1.21
CA GLN A 43 10.82 16.05 -0.83
C GLN A 43 9.65 15.20 -1.33
N ASP A 44 9.93 14.00 -1.80
CA ASP A 44 8.88 13.04 -2.14
C ASP A 44 8.36 12.35 -0.87
N CYS A 45 7.12 12.68 -0.49
CA CYS A 45 6.38 12.07 0.62
C CYS A 45 5.18 11.24 0.15
N MET A 46 5.09 10.93 -1.15
CA MET A 46 3.95 10.21 -1.72
C MET A 46 4.35 8.83 -2.24
N HIS A 47 5.61 8.67 -2.67
CA HIS A 47 6.15 7.40 -3.14
C HIS A 47 6.89 6.66 -2.03
N TRP A 48 7.18 5.39 -2.28
CA TRP A 48 7.86 4.51 -1.34
C TRP A 48 9.09 3.89 -1.99
N CYS A 49 10.15 3.70 -1.22
CA CYS A 49 11.30 2.94 -1.67
C CYS A 49 10.93 1.47 -1.94
N LEU A 50 11.66 0.85 -2.86
CA LEU A 50 11.68 -0.60 -3.05
C LEU A 50 13.11 -1.14 -2.82
N PRO A 51 13.28 -2.22 -2.02
CA PRO A 51 12.22 -2.88 -1.25
C PRO A 51 11.68 -2.00 -0.11
N GLY A 52 10.40 -2.15 0.25
CA GLY A 52 9.73 -1.33 1.26
C GLY A 52 8.23 -1.57 1.41
N VAL A 53 7.50 -0.50 1.74
CA VAL A 53 6.07 -0.52 2.09
C VAL A 53 5.18 -1.26 1.06
N PRO A 54 5.36 -1.07 -0.27
CA PRO A 54 4.54 -1.79 -1.25
C PRO A 54 4.72 -3.30 -1.22
N ASP A 55 5.89 -3.82 -0.83
CA ASP A 55 6.11 -5.27 -0.72
C ASP A 55 5.24 -5.87 0.39
N THR A 56 5.14 -5.19 1.53
CA THR A 56 4.24 -5.60 2.63
C THR A 56 2.77 -5.65 2.19
N TRP A 57 2.33 -4.74 1.32
CA TRP A 57 0.96 -4.76 0.80
C TRP A 57 0.71 -5.97 -0.10
N VAL A 58 1.69 -6.34 -0.91
CA VAL A 58 1.64 -7.54 -1.76
C VAL A 58 1.56 -8.79 -0.89
N ASP A 59 2.39 -8.88 0.15
CA ASP A 59 2.38 -10.02 1.08
C ASP A 59 1.02 -10.17 1.76
N ILE A 60 0.48 -9.09 2.35
CA ILE A 60 -0.83 -9.10 3.02
C ILE A 60 -1.94 -9.50 2.02
N SER A 61 -1.92 -8.93 0.81
CA SER A 61 -2.92 -9.25 -0.20
C SER A 61 -2.86 -10.72 -0.62
N SER A 62 -1.66 -11.28 -0.75
CA SER A 62 -1.45 -12.68 -1.12
C SER A 62 -1.97 -13.64 -0.05
N GLU A 63 -1.75 -13.32 1.22
CA GLU A 63 -2.23 -14.10 2.36
C GLU A 63 -3.76 -14.04 2.48
N LEU A 64 -4.37 -12.87 2.26
CA LEU A 64 -5.83 -12.72 2.26
C LEU A 64 -6.47 -13.52 1.12
N ILE A 65 -5.89 -13.50 -0.08
CA ILE A 65 -6.35 -14.33 -1.20
C ILE A 65 -6.24 -15.81 -0.83
N ARG A 66 -5.10 -16.25 -0.27
CA ARG A 66 -4.92 -17.65 0.12
C ARG A 66 -5.97 -18.09 1.15
N TYR A 67 -6.15 -17.30 2.21
CA TYR A 67 -7.15 -17.56 3.24
C TYR A 67 -8.58 -17.62 2.68
N SER A 68 -8.92 -16.71 1.77
CA SER A 68 -10.23 -16.73 1.10
C SER A 68 -10.44 -17.98 0.25
N LEU A 69 -9.40 -18.49 -0.42
CA LEU A 69 -9.52 -19.71 -1.22
C LEU A 69 -9.63 -20.97 -0.34
N GLU A 70 -8.91 -21.01 0.78
CA GLU A 70 -8.96 -22.10 1.76
C GLU A 70 -10.36 -22.21 2.38
N THR A 71 -10.91 -21.09 2.85
CA THR A 71 -12.24 -21.03 3.48
C THR A 71 -13.40 -21.38 2.53
N GLN A 72 -13.24 -21.14 1.21
CA GLN A 72 -14.22 -21.56 0.20
C GLN A 72 -14.16 -23.05 -0.13
N ASN A 73 -13.03 -23.73 0.11
CA ASN A 73 -12.87 -25.17 -0.14
C ASN A 73 -13.38 -26.06 1.01
N GLU A 74 -13.68 -25.46 2.18
CA GLU A 74 -14.25 -26.17 3.34
C GLU A 74 -15.79 -26.21 3.33
N HIS A 75 -16.42 -25.54 2.36
CA HIS A 75 -17.86 -25.51 2.11
C HIS A 75 -18.23 -26.21 0.79
#